data_AF-A0A7J6N2M4-F1
#
_entry.id   AF-A0A7J6N2M4-F1
#
_cell.length_a   1.000
_cell.length_b   1.000
_cell.length_c   1.000
_cell.angle_alpha   90.00
_cell.angle_beta   90.00
_cell.angle_gamma   90.00
#
_symmetry.space_group_name_H-M   'P 1'
#
loop_
_entity.id
_entity.type
_entity.pdbx_description
1 polymer ?
#
loop_
_entity_poly.entity_id
_entity_poly.type
_entity_poly.pdbx_seq_one_letter_code
_entity_poly.pdbx_strand_id
1 'polypeptide(L)'
;MVFDKTGTIIKDGMDFAAVVAVDASKREFMSKVQFEPGLPPLDDQNKSVISEKVPLRMQYGLACCHTVTSLRDGTLVGNNVEVSMFTTTGWSLPNPGEEGSDNVITSPKGQHKLKVLKKLDFDHNRMTSGSVVRDLSTGEAIVIIKGSYERVAAITLPETIPADYVEVSEACASDNYYTLAMASKTLDDSLTGEQIISVRRDFLELGLSMCGLLLFRNEMKPDSPAAMKALSAGSIRGVMCTGDNVLTGISIAKECGIIEATTRGRVLLGDFDEKADELVWTDTERNEPCSDIKADADQLAVKRSAWKYLVHNPLQLDRLWNDIFVFARMKPEDKVNVTKYLQAKKLVVGMCGDVVSESPQPLHSQLTT
;
A
#
# COMPACT_ATOMS: atom_id res chain seq x y z
N MET A 1 -2.99 19.33 -15.77
CA MET A 1 -2.58 19.26 -14.35
C MET A 1 -2.19 17.84 -14.02
N VAL A 2 -1.01 17.64 -13.44
CA VAL A 2 -0.55 16.36 -12.90
C VAL A 2 -0.77 16.39 -11.39
N PHE A 3 -1.48 15.41 -10.85
CA PHE A 3 -1.78 15.30 -9.43
C PHE A 3 -1.05 14.12 -8.80
N ASP A 4 -0.38 14.37 -7.68
CA ASP A 4 -0.11 13.28 -6.74
C ASP A 4 -1.43 12.83 -6.08
N LYS A 5 -1.47 11.58 -5.63
CA LYS A 5 -2.68 11.01 -5.03
C LYS A 5 -2.74 11.35 -3.53
N THR A 6 -1.77 10.87 -2.76
CA THR A 6 -1.73 11.00 -1.29
C THR A 6 -1.43 12.44 -0.88
N GLY A 7 -2.18 12.97 0.08
CA GLY A 7 -2.04 14.35 0.57
C GLY A 7 -2.53 15.44 -0.37
N THR A 8 -2.86 15.11 -1.62
CA THR A 8 -3.44 16.05 -2.59
C THR A 8 -4.91 15.74 -2.86
N ILE A 9 -5.23 14.55 -3.39
CA ILE A 9 -6.61 14.12 -3.73
C ILE A 9 -7.27 13.41 -2.56
N ILE A 10 -6.52 12.57 -1.87
CA ILE A 10 -6.97 11.90 -0.64
C ILE A 10 -6.39 12.59 0.59
N LYS A 11 -7.00 12.37 1.75
CA LYS A 11 -6.51 12.87 3.04
C LYS A 11 -5.08 12.40 3.31
N ASP A 12 -4.37 13.15 4.14
CA ASP A 12 -3.09 12.70 4.68
C ASP A 12 -3.30 11.58 5.69
N GLY A 13 -2.48 10.54 5.59
CA GLY A 13 -2.65 9.31 6.35
C GLY A 13 -3.75 8.41 5.78
N MET A 14 -3.92 7.24 6.42
CA MET A 14 -4.94 6.26 6.07
C MET A 14 -5.39 5.58 7.35
N ASP A 15 -6.69 5.33 7.45
CA ASP A 15 -7.25 4.62 8.59
C ASP A 15 -7.10 3.11 8.41
N PHE A 16 -6.66 2.43 9.45
CA PHE A 16 -6.66 0.97 9.47
C PHE A 16 -8.09 0.45 9.55
N ALA A 17 -8.56 -0.14 8.46
CA ALA A 17 -9.98 -0.31 8.22
C ALA A 17 -10.44 -1.77 8.28
N ALA A 18 -9.57 -2.73 7.95
CA ALA A 18 -9.92 -4.13 8.01
C ALA A 18 -8.72 -5.08 7.94
N VAL A 19 -8.96 -6.34 8.28
CA VAL A 19 -8.11 -7.48 7.91
C VAL A 19 -8.90 -8.55 7.18
N VAL A 20 -8.23 -9.27 6.28
CA VAL A 20 -8.75 -10.49 5.65
C VAL A 20 -7.72 -11.59 5.90
N ALA A 21 -7.95 -12.37 6.95
CA ALA A 21 -7.01 -13.41 7.38
C ALA A 21 -7.05 -14.64 6.47
N VAL A 22 -5.98 -15.43 6.46
CA VAL A 22 -5.97 -16.76 5.84
C VAL A 22 -6.13 -17.82 6.92
N ASP A 23 -7.07 -18.73 6.72
CA ASP A 23 -7.16 -19.96 7.49
C ASP A 23 -6.09 -20.93 6.97
N ALA A 24 -4.99 -21.06 7.70
CA ALA A 24 -3.86 -21.90 7.31
C ALA A 24 -4.25 -23.39 7.15
N SER A 25 -5.31 -23.86 7.80
CA SER A 25 -5.75 -25.26 7.72
C SER A 25 -6.54 -25.56 6.44
N LYS A 26 -7.28 -24.56 5.94
CA LYS A 26 -8.12 -24.68 4.74
C LYS A 26 -7.48 -24.08 3.50
N ARG A 27 -6.47 -23.21 3.69
CA ARG A 27 -5.84 -22.42 2.63
C ARG A 27 -6.85 -21.53 1.91
N GLU A 28 -7.72 -20.91 2.69
CA GLU A 28 -8.81 -20.05 2.23
C GLU A 28 -8.80 -18.73 3.03
N PHE A 29 -9.31 -17.66 2.42
CA PHE A 29 -9.55 -16.44 3.18
C PHE A 29 -10.72 -16.63 4.16
N MET A 30 -10.51 -16.09 5.36
CA MET A 30 -11.57 -15.87 6.33
C MET A 30 -12.38 -14.62 5.95
N SER A 31 -13.57 -14.49 6.54
CA SER A 31 -14.41 -13.31 6.38
C SER A 31 -13.66 -12.03 6.77
N LYS A 32 -13.82 -10.97 5.95
CA LYS A 32 -13.28 -9.63 6.22
C LYS A 32 -13.75 -9.13 7.59
N VAL A 33 -12.80 -8.78 8.46
CA VAL A 33 -13.06 -8.17 9.77
C VAL A 33 -12.82 -6.68 9.62
N GLN A 34 -13.88 -5.87 9.73
CA GLN A 34 -13.82 -4.42 9.59
C GLN A 34 -13.72 -3.72 10.95
N PHE A 35 -13.07 -2.56 10.94
CA PHE A 35 -12.90 -1.66 12.07
C PHE A 35 -13.48 -0.30 11.69
N GLU A 36 -14.18 0.34 12.63
CA GLU A 36 -14.72 1.68 12.41
C GLU A 36 -13.79 2.71 13.05
N PRO A 37 -13.32 3.72 12.30
CA PRO A 37 -12.52 4.80 12.87
C PRO A 37 -13.38 5.66 13.79
N GLY A 38 -12.87 6.02 14.97
CA GLY A 38 -13.56 6.94 15.88
C GLY A 38 -12.99 6.97 17.29
N LEU A 39 -13.38 7.99 18.07
CA LEU A 39 -13.06 8.08 19.51
C LEU A 39 -13.83 7.02 20.33
N PRO A 40 -13.48 6.77 21.60
CA PRO A 40 -14.23 5.87 22.47
C PRO A 40 -15.74 6.18 22.44
N PRO A 41 -16.62 5.15 22.34
CA PRO A 41 -16.36 3.73 22.62
C PRO A 41 -15.89 2.88 21.42
N LEU A 42 -15.77 3.45 20.22
CA LEU A 42 -15.42 2.70 18.99
C LEU A 42 -14.04 2.04 19.09
N ASP A 43 -13.10 2.72 19.75
CA ASP A 43 -11.76 2.18 20.03
C ASP A 43 -11.81 0.90 20.87
N ASP A 44 -12.67 0.82 21.90
CA ASP A 44 -12.74 -0.37 22.76
C ASP A 44 -13.43 -1.53 22.06
N GLN A 45 -14.40 -1.24 21.20
CA GLN A 45 -15.01 -2.24 20.32
C GLN A 45 -13.98 -2.82 19.35
N ASN A 46 -13.19 -1.99 18.68
CA ASN A 46 -12.14 -2.43 17.75
C ASN A 46 -11.11 -3.33 18.45
N LYS A 47 -10.66 -2.96 19.65
CA LYS A 47 -9.74 -3.78 20.46
C LYS A 47 -10.30 -5.17 20.76
N SER A 48 -11.58 -5.24 21.16
CA SER A 48 -12.24 -6.54 21.43
C SER A 48 -12.32 -7.38 20.16
N VAL A 49 -12.77 -6.77 19.06
CA VAL A 49 -12.89 -7.41 17.74
C VAL A 49 -11.56 -7.97 17.27
N ILE A 50 -10.46 -7.21 17.40
CA ILE A 50 -9.12 -7.71 17.06
C ILE A 50 -8.76 -8.91 17.93
N SER A 51 -8.93 -8.80 19.25
CA SER A 51 -8.54 -9.87 20.17
C SER A 51 -9.31 -11.19 19.94
N GLU A 52 -10.56 -11.11 19.49
CA GLU A 52 -11.47 -12.25 19.34
C GLU A 52 -11.52 -12.83 17.92
N LYS A 53 -11.47 -11.98 16.90
CA LYS A 53 -11.73 -12.39 15.50
C LYS A 53 -10.49 -12.44 14.62
N VAL A 54 -9.40 -11.80 15.01
CA VAL A 54 -8.18 -11.75 14.21
C VAL A 54 -7.20 -12.84 14.68
N PRO A 55 -6.67 -13.70 13.80
CA PRO A 55 -5.73 -14.74 14.21
C PRO A 55 -4.48 -14.19 14.89
N LEU A 56 -3.95 -14.92 15.88
CA LEU A 56 -2.88 -14.46 16.75
C LEU A 56 -1.62 -14.00 16.00
N ARG A 57 -1.19 -14.74 14.97
CA ARG A 57 -0.05 -14.34 14.13
C ARG A 57 -0.27 -13.01 13.43
N MET A 58 -1.51 -12.70 13.03
CA MET A 58 -1.82 -11.38 12.48
C MET A 58 -1.78 -10.30 13.55
N GLN A 59 -2.33 -10.56 14.74
CA GLN A 59 -2.25 -9.63 15.87
C GLN A 59 -0.80 -9.27 16.20
N TYR A 60 0.11 -10.25 16.18
CA TYR A 60 1.54 -10.01 16.42
C TYR A 60 2.13 -9.06 15.37
N GLY A 61 1.79 -9.25 14.09
CA GLY A 61 2.26 -8.36 13.04
C GLY A 61 1.72 -6.95 13.15
N LEU A 62 0.43 -6.78 13.50
CA LEU A 62 -0.14 -5.46 13.80
C LEU A 62 0.58 -4.77 14.97
N ALA A 63 1.00 -5.54 15.96
CA ALA A 63 1.65 -5.04 17.17
C ALA A 63 3.15 -4.74 17.01
N CYS A 64 3.88 -5.38 16.08
CA CYS A 64 5.34 -5.29 16.04
C CYS A 64 5.96 -4.92 14.68
N CYS A 65 5.20 -4.97 13.58
CA CYS A 65 5.71 -4.63 12.24
C CYS A 65 5.50 -3.15 11.94
N HIS A 66 6.10 -2.28 12.75
CA HIS A 66 6.05 -0.83 12.56
C HIS A 66 7.23 -0.12 13.23
N THR A 67 7.34 1.17 12.94
CA THR A 67 8.34 2.08 13.48
C THR A 67 7.83 2.95 14.63
N VAL A 68 6.54 2.87 14.96
CA VAL A 68 5.91 3.63 16.06
C VAL A 68 6.66 3.44 17.38
N THR A 69 6.87 4.54 18.08
CA THR A 69 7.40 4.61 19.44
C THR A 69 6.42 5.33 20.37
N SER A 70 6.57 5.14 21.68
CA SER A 70 5.81 5.90 22.68
C SER A 70 6.70 6.95 23.33
N LEU A 71 6.15 8.14 23.59
CA LEU A 71 6.74 9.12 24.50
C LEU A 71 6.43 8.75 25.95
N ARG A 72 7.05 9.47 26.90
CA ARG A 72 6.87 9.23 28.35
C ARG A 72 5.45 9.49 28.85
N ASP A 73 4.69 10.32 28.13
CA ASP A 73 3.30 10.63 28.42
C ASP A 73 2.31 9.64 27.76
N GLY A 74 2.82 8.59 27.10
CA GLY A 74 2.02 7.61 26.38
C GLY A 74 1.65 8.02 24.94
N THR A 75 2.06 9.21 24.49
CA THR A 75 1.79 9.67 23.13
C THR A 75 2.54 8.82 22.12
N LEU A 76 1.82 8.25 21.15
CA LEU A 76 2.41 7.48 20.06
C LEU A 76 2.97 8.41 18.98
N VAL A 77 4.19 8.13 18.53
CA VAL A 77 4.91 8.91 17.52
C VAL A 77 5.39 7.99 16.41
N GLY A 78 5.12 8.35 15.16
CA GLY A 78 5.52 7.58 13.98
C GLY A 78 4.77 8.03 12.73
N ASN A 79 4.87 7.24 11.66
CA ASN A 79 4.04 7.43 10.48
C ASN A 79 2.55 7.26 10.85
N ASN A 80 1.69 8.21 10.45
CA ASN A 80 0.26 8.21 10.77
C ASN A 80 -0.46 6.89 10.43
N VAL A 81 -0.10 6.23 9.33
CA VAL A 81 -0.69 4.95 8.93
C VAL A 81 -0.37 3.85 9.95
N GLU A 82 0.87 3.83 10.45
CA GLU A 82 1.30 2.86 11.44
C GLU A 82 0.76 3.18 12.84
N VAL A 83 0.65 4.47 13.18
CA VAL A 83 0.03 4.93 14.43
C VAL A 83 -1.45 4.54 14.45
N SER A 84 -2.18 4.76 13.35
CA SER A 84 -3.58 4.36 13.21
C SER A 84 -3.72 2.84 13.41
N MET A 85 -2.94 2.03 12.69
CA MET A 85 -2.92 0.58 12.84
C MET A 85 -2.66 0.13 14.28
N PHE A 86 -1.59 0.63 14.91
CA PHE A 86 -1.19 0.20 16.24
C PHE A 86 -2.23 0.59 17.29
N THR A 87 -2.78 1.79 17.20
CA THR A 87 -3.83 2.30 18.12
C THR A 87 -5.06 1.38 18.12
N THR A 88 -5.49 0.91 16.94
CA THR A 88 -6.63 0.00 16.81
C THR A 88 -6.42 -1.32 17.56
N THR A 89 -5.18 -1.80 17.68
CA THR A 89 -4.88 -3.09 18.33
C THR A 89 -5.09 -3.11 19.84
N GLY A 90 -4.94 -1.96 20.51
CA GLY A 90 -4.89 -1.86 21.96
C GLY A 90 -3.66 -2.49 22.63
N TRP A 91 -2.68 -2.95 21.86
CA TRP A 91 -1.38 -3.37 22.40
C TRP A 91 -0.63 -2.15 22.94
N SER A 92 0.27 -2.36 23.90
CA SER A 92 1.07 -1.30 24.49
C SER A 92 2.55 -1.45 24.15
N LEU A 93 3.18 -0.32 23.80
CA LEU A 93 4.62 -0.20 23.64
C LEU A 93 5.29 0.02 25.00
N PRO A 94 6.57 -0.34 25.17
CA PRO A 94 7.30 -0.06 26.40
C PRO A 94 7.50 1.45 26.59
N ASN A 95 7.42 1.91 27.83
CA ASN A 95 7.65 3.31 28.18
C ASN A 95 9.16 3.64 28.14
N PRO A 96 9.56 4.78 27.55
CA PRO A 96 10.96 5.17 27.53
C PRO A 96 11.54 5.36 28.94
N GLY A 97 12.51 4.52 29.31
CA GLY A 97 13.24 4.62 30.58
C GLY A 97 12.69 3.76 31.74
N GLU A 98 11.71 2.88 31.50
CA GLU A 98 11.36 1.84 32.47
C GLU A 98 12.38 0.70 32.45
N GLU A 99 13.05 0.46 33.58
CA GLU A 99 13.99 -0.66 33.74
C GLU A 99 13.29 -2.02 33.48
N GLY A 100 13.88 -2.83 32.61
CA GLY A 100 13.34 -4.15 32.25
C GLY A 100 12.26 -4.15 31.16
N SER A 101 11.88 -2.99 30.62
CA SER A 101 10.91 -2.85 29.52
C SER A 101 11.50 -2.96 28.12
N ASP A 102 12.83 -3.09 28.00
CA ASP A 102 13.56 -2.95 26.74
C ASP A 102 12.96 -3.79 25.61
N ASN A 103 12.21 -3.10 24.75
CA ASN A 103 11.56 -3.59 23.54
C ASN A 103 10.50 -4.69 23.74
N VAL A 104 9.77 -4.69 24.87
CA VAL A 104 8.66 -5.64 25.10
C VAL A 104 7.30 -4.99 24.83
N ILE A 105 6.56 -5.52 23.87
CA ILE A 105 5.22 -5.08 23.47
C ILE A 105 4.20 -6.01 24.14
N THR A 106 3.17 -5.45 24.79
CA THR A 106 2.23 -6.23 25.60
C THR A 106 0.81 -6.20 25.02
N SER A 107 0.18 -7.37 24.95
CA SER A 107 -1.22 -7.49 24.52
C SER A 107 -2.22 -6.86 25.51
N PRO A 108 -3.44 -6.45 25.08
CA PRO A 108 -4.41 -5.78 25.95
C PRO A 108 -4.74 -6.52 27.25
N LYS A 109 -4.80 -7.86 27.21
CA LYS A 109 -5.10 -8.72 28.36
C LYS A 109 -3.84 -9.22 29.09
N GLY A 110 -2.65 -8.78 28.67
CA GLY A 110 -1.36 -9.19 29.24
C GLY A 110 -0.99 -10.66 28.99
N GLN A 111 -1.75 -11.38 28.16
CA GLN A 111 -1.57 -12.81 27.89
C GLN A 111 -0.32 -13.09 27.04
N HIS A 112 -0.03 -12.20 26.10
CA HIS A 112 1.15 -12.26 25.25
C HIS A 112 2.06 -11.04 25.47
N LYS A 113 3.37 -11.30 25.44
CA LYS A 113 4.45 -10.30 25.57
C LYS A 113 5.51 -10.58 24.52
N LEU A 114 5.67 -9.66 23.57
CA LEU A 114 6.59 -9.82 22.44
C LEU A 114 7.85 -9.00 22.67
N LYS A 115 9.00 -9.66 22.87
CA LYS A 115 10.30 -9.01 22.89
C LYS A 115 10.81 -8.85 21.46
N VAL A 116 10.99 -7.62 20.99
CA VAL A 116 11.59 -7.37 19.66
C VAL A 116 13.08 -7.69 19.71
N LEU A 117 13.49 -8.69 18.93
CA LEU A 117 14.90 -9.10 18.80
C LEU A 117 15.61 -8.33 17.68
N LYS A 118 14.91 -8.08 16.58
CA LYS A 118 15.47 -7.42 15.40
C LYS A 118 14.37 -6.72 14.61
N LYS A 119 14.56 -5.44 14.30
CA LYS A 119 13.72 -4.72 13.34
C LYS A 119 14.22 -4.96 11.92
N LEU A 120 13.30 -5.10 10.99
CA LEU A 120 13.56 -5.22 9.55
C LEU A 120 12.94 -3.99 8.89
N ASP A 121 13.70 -2.89 8.85
CA ASP A 121 13.23 -1.61 8.33
C ASP A 121 12.75 -1.72 6.88
N PHE A 122 11.90 -0.78 6.46
CA PHE A 122 11.42 -0.79 5.08
C PHE A 122 12.57 -0.63 4.09
N ASP A 123 12.64 -1.55 3.12
CA ASP A 123 13.64 -1.54 2.06
C ASP A 123 12.94 -1.34 0.72
N HIS A 124 13.28 -0.25 0.01
CA HIS A 124 12.64 0.13 -1.25
C HIS A 124 12.87 -0.86 -2.40
N ASN A 125 13.92 -1.68 -2.35
CA ASN A 125 14.15 -2.73 -3.34
C ASN A 125 13.36 -3.99 -2.99
N ARG A 126 13.22 -4.28 -1.69
CA ARG A 126 12.45 -5.43 -1.21
C ARG A 126 10.95 -5.17 -1.15
N MET A 127 10.52 -3.91 -1.03
CA MET A 127 9.13 -3.52 -0.81
C MET A 127 8.46 -4.21 0.39
N THR A 128 9.26 -4.54 1.41
CA THR A 128 8.83 -5.20 2.65
C THR A 128 9.45 -4.51 3.86
N SER A 129 8.77 -4.64 5.01
CA SER A 129 9.28 -4.36 6.34
C SER A 129 8.78 -5.42 7.32
N GLY A 130 9.32 -5.46 8.53
CA GLY A 130 8.86 -6.40 9.54
C GLY A 130 9.73 -6.43 10.78
N SER A 131 9.58 -7.49 11.56
CA SER A 131 10.28 -7.67 12.82
C SER A 131 10.51 -9.14 13.12
N VAL A 132 11.58 -9.43 13.86
CA VAL A 132 11.78 -10.70 14.55
C VAL A 132 11.48 -10.48 16.02
N VAL A 133 10.51 -11.22 16.54
CA VAL A 133 10.07 -11.13 17.94
C VAL A 133 10.23 -12.47 18.63
N ARG A 134 10.42 -12.43 19.95
CA ARG A 134 10.26 -13.61 20.82
C ARG A 134 9.01 -13.42 21.65
N ASP A 135 8.08 -14.36 21.54
CA ASP A 135 6.93 -14.40 22.42
C ASP A 135 7.37 -14.98 23.78
N LEU A 136 7.40 -14.15 24.81
CA LEU A 136 7.85 -14.54 26.14
C LEU A 136 6.87 -15.50 26.84
N SER A 137 5.64 -15.62 26.34
CA SER A 137 4.65 -16.55 26.88
C SER A 137 4.86 -17.99 26.41
N THR A 138 5.38 -18.17 25.19
CA THR A 138 5.57 -19.48 24.56
C THR A 138 7.05 -19.84 24.37
N GLY A 139 7.94 -18.86 24.34
CA GLY A 139 9.36 -19.00 24.00
C GLY A 139 9.67 -18.90 22.51
N GLU A 140 8.65 -18.94 21.64
CA GLU A 140 8.81 -18.98 20.18
C GLU A 140 9.49 -17.71 19.64
N ALA A 141 10.47 -17.89 18.77
CA ALA A 141 11.04 -16.82 17.96
C ALA A 141 10.33 -16.78 16.59
N ILE A 142 9.78 -15.63 16.22
CA ILE A 142 8.89 -15.50 15.07
C ILE A 142 9.37 -14.35 14.19
N VAL A 143 9.50 -14.59 12.90
CA VAL A 143 9.67 -13.54 11.88
C VAL A 143 8.29 -13.18 11.35
N ILE A 144 7.99 -11.89 11.28
CA ILE A 144 6.76 -11.38 10.69
C ILE A 144 7.13 -10.27 9.72
N ILE A 145 6.57 -10.34 8.51
CA ILE A 145 6.84 -9.42 7.41
C ILE A 145 5.51 -8.87 6.90
N LYS A 146 5.47 -7.56 6.61
CA LYS A 146 4.41 -6.91 5.83
C LYS A 146 4.99 -6.24 4.58
N GLY A 147 4.20 -6.13 3.53
CA GLY A 147 4.61 -5.51 2.27
C GLY A 147 3.48 -5.48 1.25
N SER A 148 3.78 -5.09 0.01
CA SER A 148 2.79 -5.18 -1.06
C SER A 148 2.34 -6.63 -1.24
N TYR A 149 1.06 -6.85 -1.57
CA TYR A 149 0.52 -8.20 -1.68
C TYR A 149 1.26 -9.03 -2.75
N GLU A 150 1.66 -8.41 -3.86
CA GLU A 150 2.44 -9.05 -4.92
C GLU A 150 3.80 -9.52 -4.38
N ARG A 151 4.45 -8.67 -3.58
CA ARG A 151 5.80 -8.91 -3.10
C ARG A 151 5.85 -9.94 -1.98
N VAL A 152 4.90 -9.88 -1.05
CA VAL A 152 4.80 -10.85 0.05
C VAL A 152 4.45 -12.22 -0.51
N ALA A 153 3.53 -12.31 -1.49
CA ALA A 153 3.24 -13.57 -2.17
C ALA A 153 4.50 -14.19 -2.82
N ALA A 154 5.35 -13.37 -3.45
CA ALA A 154 6.57 -13.84 -4.11
C ALA A 154 7.63 -14.45 -3.17
N ILE A 155 7.60 -14.15 -1.87
CA ILE A 155 8.54 -14.68 -0.85
C ILE A 155 7.89 -15.67 0.13
N THR A 156 6.60 -15.92 -0.06
CA THR A 156 5.80 -16.83 0.77
C THR A 156 5.72 -18.20 0.12
N LEU A 157 5.66 -19.25 0.95
CA LEU A 157 5.47 -20.62 0.51
C LEU A 157 4.17 -20.75 -0.32
N PRO A 158 4.24 -21.15 -1.61
CA PRO A 158 3.08 -21.17 -2.49
C PRO A 158 1.90 -21.98 -1.93
N GLU A 159 2.17 -23.09 -1.24
CA GLU A 159 1.21 -23.97 -0.60
C GLU A 159 0.41 -23.32 0.55
N THR A 160 0.84 -22.15 1.02
CA THR A 160 0.13 -21.39 2.07
C THR A 160 -0.74 -20.27 1.48
N ILE A 161 -0.59 -19.96 0.19
CA ILE A 161 -1.30 -18.88 -0.49
C ILE A 161 -2.65 -19.41 -1.01
N PRO A 162 -3.80 -18.80 -0.65
CA PRO A 162 -5.11 -19.16 -1.21
C PRO A 162 -5.15 -19.10 -2.73
N ALA A 163 -5.99 -19.92 -3.35
CA ALA A 163 -6.12 -19.96 -4.82
C ALA A 163 -6.66 -18.65 -5.39
N ASP A 164 -7.54 -17.98 -4.66
CA ASP A 164 -8.18 -16.69 -4.96
C ASP A 164 -7.38 -15.48 -4.43
N TYR A 165 -6.11 -15.68 -4.03
CA TYR A 165 -5.28 -14.63 -3.41
C TYR A 165 -5.22 -13.34 -4.23
N VAL A 166 -4.97 -13.46 -5.53
CA VAL A 166 -4.87 -12.31 -6.43
C VAL A 166 -6.22 -11.63 -6.56
N GLU A 167 -7.28 -12.40 -6.83
CA GLU A 167 -8.65 -11.89 -7.00
C GLU A 167 -9.12 -11.10 -5.76
N VAL A 168 -8.96 -11.65 -4.56
CA VAL A 168 -9.37 -10.98 -3.32
C VAL A 168 -8.51 -9.74 -3.04
N SER A 169 -7.19 -9.80 -3.30
CA SER A 169 -6.30 -8.66 -3.11
C SER A 169 -6.64 -7.50 -4.07
N GLU A 170 -6.95 -7.82 -5.33
CA GLU A 170 -7.33 -6.87 -6.37
C GLU A 170 -8.73 -6.29 -6.14
N ALA A 171 -9.67 -7.11 -5.65
CA ALA A 171 -10.99 -6.65 -5.22
C ALA A 171 -10.88 -5.65 -4.06
N CYS A 172 -10.02 -5.91 -3.07
CA CYS A 172 -9.76 -4.96 -1.99
C CYS A 172 -9.13 -3.65 -2.52
N ALA A 173 -8.14 -3.74 -3.40
CA ALA A 173 -7.52 -2.56 -4.00
C ALA A 173 -8.50 -1.70 -4.81
N SER A 174 -9.42 -2.36 -5.52
CA SER A 174 -10.52 -1.74 -6.27
C SER A 174 -11.60 -1.15 -5.36
N ASP A 175 -11.76 -1.64 -4.14
CA ASP A 175 -12.64 -1.05 -3.11
C ASP A 175 -11.91 0.05 -2.31
N ASN A 176 -11.05 0.84 -2.97
CA ASN A 176 -10.30 1.96 -2.39
C ASN A 176 -9.40 1.62 -1.19
N TYR A 177 -9.08 0.36 -0.93
CA TYR A 177 -8.13 0.01 0.12
C TYR A 177 -6.69 0.07 -0.40
N TYR A 178 -5.83 0.74 0.35
CA TYR A 178 -4.40 0.47 0.29
C TYR A 178 -4.17 -0.90 0.94
N THR A 179 -3.88 -1.88 0.09
CA THR A 179 -3.85 -3.31 0.44
C THR A 179 -2.40 -3.76 0.63
N LEU A 180 -2.07 -4.16 1.84
CA LEU A 180 -0.82 -4.86 2.15
C LEU A 180 -1.11 -6.32 2.46
N ALA A 181 -0.10 -7.17 2.32
CA ALA A 181 -0.15 -8.53 2.83
C ALA A 181 0.86 -8.73 3.95
N MET A 182 0.65 -9.80 4.70
CA MET A 182 1.48 -10.19 5.81
C MET A 182 1.75 -11.69 5.78
N ALA A 183 2.98 -12.06 6.11
CA ALA A 183 3.40 -13.44 6.22
C ALA A 183 4.31 -13.61 7.44
N SER A 184 4.36 -14.81 7.99
CA SER A 184 5.17 -15.11 9.18
C SER A 184 5.81 -16.50 9.12
N LYS A 185 6.84 -16.71 9.92
CA LYS A 185 7.38 -18.04 10.21
C LYS A 185 7.93 -18.10 11.63
N THR A 186 7.86 -19.29 12.22
CA THR A 186 8.59 -19.60 13.45
C THR A 186 10.02 -20.02 13.09
N LEU A 187 11.00 -19.52 13.85
CA LEU A 187 12.40 -19.90 13.75
C LEU A 187 12.66 -21.14 14.61
N ASP A 188 13.77 -21.83 14.34
CA ASP A 188 14.21 -22.98 15.12
C ASP A 188 14.48 -22.56 16.59
N ASP A 189 13.90 -23.32 17.53
CA ASP A 189 14.00 -23.07 18.98
C ASP A 189 15.44 -23.15 19.52
N SER A 190 16.34 -23.81 18.78
CA SER A 190 17.77 -23.87 19.13
C SER A 190 18.49 -22.53 18.97
N LEU A 191 17.91 -21.56 18.24
CA LEU A 191 18.54 -20.27 18.00
C LEU A 191 18.44 -19.34 19.21
N THR A 192 19.60 -18.86 19.67
CA THR A 192 19.69 -17.81 20.70
C THR A 192 19.33 -16.43 20.12
N GLY A 193 18.95 -15.49 20.98
CA GLY A 193 18.68 -14.11 20.55
C GLY A 193 19.86 -13.46 19.83
N GLU A 194 21.09 -13.69 20.30
CA GLU A 194 22.31 -13.18 19.67
C GLU A 194 22.53 -13.77 18.26
N GLN A 195 22.30 -15.08 18.11
CA GLN A 195 22.37 -15.73 16.79
C GLN A 195 21.34 -15.12 15.84
N ILE A 196 20.09 -14.95 16.28
CA ILE A 196 19.01 -14.34 15.48
C ILE A 196 19.38 -12.94 15.00
N ILE A 197 19.96 -12.11 15.87
CA ILE A 197 20.38 -10.75 15.52
C ILE A 197 21.40 -10.77 14.37
N SER A 198 22.30 -11.75 14.36
CA SER A 198 23.33 -11.90 13.31
C SER A 198 22.80 -12.45 11.98
N VAL A 199 21.62 -13.10 11.96
CA VAL A 199 21.04 -13.69 10.73
C VAL A 199 20.75 -12.60 9.70
N ARG A 200 21.20 -12.80 8.46
CA ARG A 200 20.89 -11.89 7.35
C ARG A 200 19.40 -11.91 7.01
N ARG A 201 18.86 -10.74 6.63
CA ARG A 201 17.46 -10.57 6.26
C ARG A 201 16.99 -11.52 5.16
N ASP A 202 17.86 -11.81 4.19
CA ASP A 202 17.58 -12.78 3.12
C ASP A 202 17.07 -14.13 3.67
N PHE A 203 17.72 -14.67 4.70
CA PHE A 203 17.31 -15.93 5.32
C PHE A 203 16.07 -15.80 6.20
N LEU A 204 15.84 -14.62 6.79
CA LEU A 204 14.65 -14.35 7.60
C LEU A 204 13.38 -14.26 6.73
N GLU A 205 13.50 -13.77 5.50
CA GLU A 205 12.36 -13.60 4.58
C GLU A 205 12.04 -14.86 3.73
N LEU A 206 12.84 -15.93 3.83
CA LEU A 206 12.57 -17.19 3.13
C LEU A 206 11.58 -18.08 3.87
N GLY A 207 10.73 -18.81 3.14
CA GLY A 207 9.87 -19.84 3.72
C GLY A 207 8.81 -19.31 4.68
N LEU A 208 8.27 -18.13 4.41
CA LEU A 208 7.17 -17.56 5.17
C LEU A 208 5.85 -18.25 4.83
N SER A 209 4.90 -18.24 5.76
CA SER A 209 3.52 -18.69 5.56
C SER A 209 2.57 -17.49 5.49
N MET A 210 1.64 -17.50 4.54
CA MET A 210 0.68 -16.40 4.36
C MET A 210 -0.21 -16.25 5.60
N CYS A 211 -0.30 -15.03 6.13
CA CYS A 211 -1.20 -14.71 7.25
C CYS A 211 -2.50 -14.05 6.77
N GLY A 212 -2.43 -13.21 5.73
CA GLY A 212 -3.60 -12.48 5.20
C GLY A 212 -3.28 -11.06 4.74
N LEU A 213 -4.34 -10.28 4.54
CA LEU A 213 -4.31 -8.91 4.05
C LEU A 213 -4.57 -7.91 5.18
N LEU A 214 -3.88 -6.77 5.11
CA LEU A 214 -4.08 -5.57 5.93
C LEU A 214 -4.64 -4.48 5.04
N LEU A 215 -5.81 -3.94 5.40
CA LEU A 215 -6.54 -3.00 4.56
C LEU A 215 -6.60 -1.63 5.24
N PHE A 216 -6.12 -0.62 4.53
CA PHE A 216 -6.14 0.78 4.96
C PHE A 216 -7.03 1.58 4.03
N ARG A 217 -7.98 2.35 4.56
CA ARG A 217 -8.91 3.10 3.71
C ARG A 217 -8.22 4.32 3.12
N ASN A 218 -8.25 4.46 1.79
CA ASN A 218 -7.96 5.73 1.15
C ASN A 218 -9.22 6.60 1.20
N GLU A 219 -9.22 7.62 2.05
CA GLU A 219 -10.34 8.55 2.12
C GLU A 219 -10.10 9.77 1.22
N MET A 220 -10.99 10.00 0.28
CA MET A 220 -10.98 11.19 -0.55
C MET A 220 -11.17 12.46 0.29
N LYS A 221 -10.48 13.56 -0.07
CA LYS A 221 -10.80 14.85 0.54
C LYS A 221 -12.19 15.30 0.06
N PRO A 222 -13.07 15.81 0.94
CA PRO A 222 -14.45 16.15 0.58
C PRO A 222 -14.59 17.15 -0.59
N ASP A 223 -13.58 17.99 -0.79
CA ASP A 223 -13.52 19.02 -1.83
C ASP A 223 -12.92 18.54 -3.15
N SER A 224 -12.24 17.39 -3.18
CA SER A 224 -11.53 16.89 -4.36
C SER A 224 -12.44 16.66 -5.57
N PRO A 225 -13.61 15.99 -5.48
CA PRO A 225 -14.51 15.85 -6.62
C PRO A 225 -14.98 17.20 -7.21
N ALA A 226 -15.27 18.16 -6.33
CA ALA A 226 -15.71 19.50 -6.76
C ALA A 226 -14.57 20.25 -7.47
N ALA A 227 -13.34 20.15 -6.95
CA ALA A 227 -12.17 20.74 -7.57
C ALA A 227 -11.88 20.14 -8.96
N MET A 228 -11.91 18.80 -9.09
CA MET A 228 -11.72 18.12 -10.37
C MET A 228 -12.79 18.50 -11.39
N LYS A 229 -14.06 18.60 -10.95
CA LYS A 229 -15.16 19.06 -11.80
C LYS A 229 -14.95 20.49 -12.29
N ALA A 230 -14.48 21.39 -11.44
CA ALA A 230 -14.19 22.77 -11.82
C ALA A 230 -13.05 22.86 -12.86
N LEU A 231 -12.00 22.04 -12.69
CA LEU A 231 -10.90 21.95 -13.66
C LEU A 231 -11.38 21.41 -15.01
N SER A 232 -12.16 20.33 -15.01
CA SER A 232 -12.73 19.76 -16.23
C SER A 232 -13.64 20.77 -16.95
N ALA A 233 -14.50 21.49 -16.21
CA ALA A 233 -15.32 22.57 -16.77
C ALA A 233 -14.50 23.72 -17.38
N GLY A 234 -13.30 23.97 -16.86
CA GLY A 234 -12.32 24.90 -17.43
C GLY A 234 -11.48 24.34 -18.58
N SER A 235 -11.82 23.16 -19.12
CA SER A 235 -11.03 22.44 -20.13
C SER A 235 -9.60 22.11 -19.70
N ILE A 236 -9.37 21.93 -18.39
CA ILE A 236 -8.07 21.54 -17.84
C ILE A 236 -8.06 20.02 -17.66
N ARG A 237 -7.24 19.33 -18.47
CA ARG A 237 -7.01 17.89 -18.35
C ARG A 237 -6.29 17.54 -17.05
N GLY A 238 -6.90 16.71 -16.22
CA GLY A 238 -6.28 16.11 -15.04
C GLY A 238 -5.64 14.76 -15.35
N VAL A 239 -4.46 14.49 -14.80
CA VAL A 239 -3.85 13.16 -14.75
C VAL A 239 -3.37 12.86 -13.34
N MET A 240 -3.51 11.62 -12.89
CA MET A 240 -3.02 11.15 -11.60
C MET A 240 -1.68 10.42 -11.78
N CYS A 241 -0.71 10.73 -10.93
CA CYS A 241 0.59 10.06 -10.87
C CYS A 241 0.88 9.61 -9.43
N THR A 242 0.87 8.30 -9.19
CA THR A 242 0.91 7.72 -7.84
C THR A 242 1.93 6.58 -7.72
N GLY A 243 2.47 6.40 -6.50
CA GLY A 243 3.32 5.26 -6.14
C GLY A 243 2.54 3.98 -5.79
N ASP A 244 1.22 4.09 -5.63
CA ASP A 244 0.36 2.99 -5.20
C ASP A 244 0.10 1.96 -6.31
N ASN A 245 -0.59 0.88 -5.94
CA ASN A 245 -1.12 -0.07 -6.90
C ASN A 245 -2.07 0.63 -7.88
N VAL A 246 -2.03 0.17 -9.14
CA VAL A 246 -2.77 0.79 -10.23
C VAL A 246 -4.29 0.73 -10.05
N LEU A 247 -4.82 -0.34 -9.47
CA LEU A 247 -6.27 -0.49 -9.22
C LEU A 247 -6.76 0.54 -8.21
N THR A 248 -5.99 0.78 -7.15
CA THR A 248 -6.27 1.86 -6.19
C THR A 248 -6.24 3.23 -6.87
N GLY A 249 -5.25 3.47 -7.73
CA GLY A 249 -5.17 4.71 -8.52
C GLY A 249 -6.37 4.91 -9.45
N ILE A 250 -6.79 3.86 -10.17
CA ILE A 250 -7.97 3.87 -11.04
C ILE A 250 -9.23 4.15 -10.23
N SER A 251 -9.42 3.46 -9.10
CA SER A 251 -10.62 3.63 -8.27
C SER A 251 -10.77 5.06 -7.75
N ILE A 252 -9.69 5.63 -7.20
CA ILE A 252 -9.69 7.04 -6.75
C ILE A 252 -9.87 8.00 -7.92
N ALA A 253 -9.27 7.71 -9.08
CA ALA A 253 -9.43 8.54 -10.28
C ALA A 253 -10.88 8.54 -10.80
N LYS A 254 -11.58 7.40 -10.72
CA LYS A 254 -13.01 7.29 -11.02
C LYS A 254 -13.84 8.09 -10.01
N GLU A 255 -13.56 7.94 -8.72
CA GLU A 255 -14.31 8.61 -7.64
C GLU A 255 -14.14 10.14 -7.65
N CYS A 256 -12.94 10.66 -7.97
CA CYS A 256 -12.72 12.10 -8.04
C CYS A 256 -13.07 12.71 -9.41
N GLY A 257 -13.38 11.87 -10.42
CA GLY A 257 -13.75 12.33 -11.75
C GLY A 257 -12.58 12.68 -12.67
N ILE A 258 -11.36 12.21 -12.40
CA ILE A 258 -10.25 12.24 -13.37
C ILE A 258 -10.52 11.24 -14.51
N ILE A 259 -11.04 10.07 -14.17
CA ILE A 259 -11.59 9.10 -15.13
C ILE A 259 -13.09 9.34 -15.19
N GLU A 260 -13.61 9.70 -16.35
CA GLU A 260 -15.03 9.95 -16.55
C GLU A 260 -15.76 8.62 -16.81
N ALA A 261 -16.61 8.20 -15.87
CA ALA A 261 -17.36 6.95 -15.99
C ALA A 261 -18.52 7.02 -17.02
N THR A 262 -18.90 8.21 -17.48
CA THR A 262 -20.15 8.43 -18.24
C THR A 262 -19.96 8.74 -19.73
N THR A 263 -18.77 9.15 -20.17
CA THR A 263 -18.48 9.61 -21.54
C THR A 263 -17.52 8.70 -22.30
N ARG A 264 -16.62 8.00 -21.60
CA ARG A 264 -15.65 7.06 -22.16
C ARG A 264 -15.82 5.69 -21.50
N GLY A 265 -15.88 4.65 -22.32
CA GLY A 265 -16.51 3.38 -21.92
C GLY A 265 -15.63 2.42 -21.12
N ARG A 266 -14.35 2.27 -21.48
CA ARG A 266 -13.46 1.26 -20.86
C ARG A 266 -12.27 1.92 -20.19
N VAL A 267 -11.82 1.35 -19.08
CA VAL A 267 -10.52 1.65 -18.50
C VAL A 267 -9.58 0.48 -18.77
N LEU A 268 -8.55 0.72 -19.58
CA LEU A 268 -7.55 -0.28 -19.95
C LEU A 268 -6.27 -0.08 -19.14
N LEU A 269 -5.74 -1.15 -18.58
CA LEU A 269 -4.50 -1.20 -17.83
C LEU A 269 -3.36 -1.67 -18.72
N GLY A 270 -2.39 -0.81 -18.97
CA GLY A 270 -1.13 -1.12 -19.64
C GLY A 270 -0.07 -1.64 -18.67
N ASP A 271 0.51 -2.79 -19.00
CA ASP A 271 1.69 -3.37 -18.36
C ASP A 271 2.69 -3.83 -19.42
N PHE A 272 3.97 -3.94 -19.08
CA PHE A 272 4.97 -4.51 -19.98
C PHE A 272 5.30 -5.92 -19.50
N ASP A 273 4.96 -6.93 -20.30
CA ASP A 273 5.29 -8.32 -20.03
C ASP A 273 6.73 -8.60 -20.48
N GLU A 274 7.65 -8.69 -19.52
CA GLU A 274 9.06 -8.97 -19.78
C GLU A 274 9.31 -10.34 -20.41
N LYS A 275 8.40 -11.31 -20.26
CA LYS A 275 8.55 -12.66 -20.83
C LYS A 275 8.11 -12.69 -22.29
N ALA A 276 7.04 -11.98 -22.60
CA ALA A 276 6.52 -11.86 -23.97
C ALA A 276 7.21 -10.74 -24.76
N ASP A 277 7.99 -9.88 -24.09
CA ASP A 277 8.64 -8.69 -24.66
C ASP A 277 7.65 -7.75 -25.35
N GLU A 278 6.47 -7.59 -24.74
CA GLU A 278 5.37 -6.83 -25.33
C GLU A 278 4.61 -5.97 -24.32
N LEU A 279 4.02 -4.88 -24.82
CA LEU A 279 3.09 -4.05 -24.06
C LEU A 279 1.70 -4.69 -24.12
N VAL A 280 1.23 -5.16 -22.98
CA VAL A 280 -0.09 -5.79 -22.83
C VAL A 280 -1.10 -4.81 -22.24
N TRP A 281 -2.36 -4.97 -22.65
CA TRP A 281 -3.47 -4.18 -22.13
C TRP A 281 -4.57 -5.09 -21.61
N THR A 282 -5.13 -4.76 -20.45
CA THR A 282 -6.19 -5.53 -19.81
C THR A 282 -7.38 -4.62 -19.51
N ASP A 283 -8.59 -5.08 -19.81
CA ASP A 283 -9.82 -4.41 -19.37
C ASP A 283 -9.96 -4.58 -17.85
N THR A 284 -9.98 -3.46 -17.13
CA THR A 284 -9.95 -3.47 -15.65
C THR A 284 -11.26 -3.93 -15.01
N GLU A 285 -12.37 -3.95 -15.75
CA GLU A 285 -13.66 -4.41 -15.23
C GLU A 285 -13.91 -5.88 -15.56
N ARG A 286 -13.47 -6.32 -16.74
CA ARG A 286 -13.64 -7.71 -17.20
C ARG A 286 -12.49 -8.63 -16.81
N ASN A 287 -11.34 -8.06 -16.48
CA ASN A 287 -10.07 -8.76 -16.31
C ASN A 287 -9.68 -9.60 -17.56
N GLU A 288 -9.93 -9.05 -18.74
CA GLU A 288 -9.69 -9.71 -20.03
C GLU A 288 -8.60 -8.96 -20.81
N PRO A 289 -7.68 -9.66 -21.50
CA PRO A 289 -6.74 -9.04 -22.41
C PRO A 289 -7.47 -8.28 -23.53
N CYS A 290 -6.96 -7.09 -23.87
CA CYS A 290 -7.51 -6.22 -24.90
C CYS A 290 -6.42 -5.81 -25.88
N SER A 291 -6.56 -6.14 -27.16
CA SER A 291 -5.61 -5.71 -28.21
C SER A 291 -6.07 -4.48 -28.99
N ASP A 292 -7.36 -4.14 -28.92
CA ASP A 292 -7.99 -3.06 -29.69
C ASP A 292 -8.27 -1.83 -28.81
N ILE A 293 -7.28 -0.95 -28.73
CA ILE A 293 -7.37 0.34 -28.03
C ILE A 293 -8.01 1.36 -28.96
N LYS A 294 -9.17 1.85 -28.55
CA LYS A 294 -9.93 2.88 -29.26
C LYS A 294 -9.53 4.24 -28.72
N ALA A 295 -8.62 4.90 -29.45
CA ALA A 295 -8.23 6.28 -29.16
C ALA A 295 -9.45 7.18 -28.95
N ASP A 296 -9.37 8.09 -27.99
CA ASP A 296 -10.43 9.01 -27.56
C ASP A 296 -11.70 8.37 -26.97
N ALA A 297 -11.84 7.04 -26.99
CA ALA A 297 -12.98 6.31 -26.42
C ALA A 297 -12.59 5.50 -25.17
N ASP A 298 -11.37 4.97 -25.14
CA ASP A 298 -10.81 4.26 -23.99
C ASP A 298 -10.02 5.22 -23.09
N GLN A 299 -9.99 4.90 -21.80
CA GLN A 299 -9.21 5.61 -20.79
C GLN A 299 -8.10 4.69 -20.31
N LEU A 300 -6.87 5.17 -20.31
CA LEU A 300 -5.70 4.34 -20.08
C LEU A 300 -5.11 4.61 -18.69
N ALA A 301 -4.77 3.53 -18.01
CA ALA A 301 -3.92 3.53 -16.83
C ALA A 301 -2.67 2.72 -17.16
N VAL A 302 -1.49 3.16 -16.70
CA VAL A 302 -0.23 2.44 -16.97
C VAL A 302 0.53 2.19 -15.68
N LYS A 303 1.09 0.98 -15.56
CA LYS A 303 2.13 0.69 -14.57
C LYS A 303 3.45 1.34 -15.00
N ARG A 304 4.38 1.47 -14.06
CA ARG A 304 5.75 1.96 -14.30
C ARG A 304 6.49 1.21 -15.43
N SER A 305 6.34 -0.10 -15.50
CA SER A 305 6.88 -0.99 -16.54
C SER A 305 6.43 -0.56 -17.94
N ALA A 306 5.11 -0.43 -18.15
CA ALA A 306 4.53 0.07 -19.38
C ALA A 306 5.00 1.50 -19.71
N TRP A 307 5.04 2.40 -18.73
CA TRP A 307 5.53 3.76 -18.94
C TRP A 307 6.98 3.79 -19.42
N LYS A 308 7.86 3.00 -18.79
CA LYS A 308 9.27 2.89 -19.21
C LYS A 308 9.39 2.38 -20.64
N TYR A 309 8.61 1.37 -21.01
CA TYR A 309 8.59 0.87 -22.38
C TYR A 309 8.13 1.96 -23.36
N LEU A 310 7.03 2.65 -23.06
CA LEU A 310 6.45 3.69 -23.91
C LEU A 310 7.42 4.87 -24.13
N VAL A 311 8.16 5.29 -23.11
CA VAL A 311 9.17 6.36 -23.23
C VAL A 311 10.28 6.00 -24.23
N HIS A 312 10.64 4.72 -24.35
CA HIS A 312 11.61 4.25 -25.34
C HIS A 312 10.97 3.98 -26.72
N ASN A 313 9.64 4.02 -26.81
CA ASN A 313 8.86 3.76 -28.03
C ASN A 313 7.98 4.98 -28.38
N PRO A 314 8.59 6.12 -28.78
CA PRO A 314 7.89 7.40 -28.90
C PRO A 314 6.73 7.39 -29.89
N LEU A 315 6.80 6.60 -30.97
CA LEU A 315 5.69 6.49 -31.93
C LEU A 315 4.42 5.89 -31.31
N GLN A 316 4.55 4.94 -30.38
CA GLN A 316 3.40 4.38 -29.68
C GLN A 316 2.91 5.34 -28.60
N LEU A 317 3.83 5.92 -27.83
CA LEU A 317 3.47 6.89 -26.79
C LEU A 317 2.78 8.13 -27.37
N ASP A 318 3.20 8.59 -28.55
CA ASP A 318 2.58 9.73 -29.26
C ASP A 318 1.12 9.48 -29.65
N ARG A 319 0.73 8.22 -29.85
CA ARG A 319 -0.66 7.82 -30.13
C ARG A 319 -1.51 7.71 -28.87
N LEU A 320 -0.91 7.32 -27.75
CA LEU A 320 -1.64 6.93 -26.54
C LEU A 320 -1.66 7.99 -25.44
N TRP A 321 -0.67 8.89 -25.40
CA TRP A 321 -0.45 9.75 -24.22
C TRP A 321 -1.67 10.60 -23.82
N ASN A 322 -2.51 10.99 -24.79
CA ASN A 322 -3.69 11.81 -24.54
C ASN A 322 -4.78 11.04 -23.77
N ASP A 323 -4.78 9.71 -23.89
CA ASP A 323 -5.73 8.83 -23.23
C ASP A 323 -5.19 8.24 -21.92
N ILE A 324 -3.93 8.51 -21.55
CA ILE A 324 -3.36 8.05 -20.26
C ILE A 324 -3.71 9.02 -19.12
N PHE A 325 -4.59 8.57 -18.22
CA PHE A 325 -5.07 9.34 -17.07
C PHE A 325 -4.41 8.95 -15.75
N VAL A 326 -3.96 7.69 -15.61
CA VAL A 326 -3.37 7.18 -14.37
C VAL A 326 -2.00 6.59 -14.63
N PHE A 327 -0.99 7.08 -13.92
CA PHE A 327 0.38 6.58 -13.89
C PHE A 327 0.63 5.99 -12.51
N ALA A 328 0.75 4.67 -12.40
CA ALA A 328 0.84 3.97 -11.11
C ALA A 328 2.20 3.32 -10.88
N ARG A 329 2.51 3.00 -9.60
CA ARG A 329 3.81 2.50 -9.16
C ARG A 329 5.00 3.41 -9.51
N MET A 330 4.75 4.72 -9.67
CA MET A 330 5.76 5.68 -10.09
C MET A 330 6.70 6.05 -8.95
N LYS A 331 8.01 6.06 -9.23
CA LYS A 331 9.02 6.65 -8.34
C LYS A 331 9.08 8.17 -8.55
N PRO A 332 9.70 8.94 -7.63
CA PRO A 332 9.84 10.39 -7.78
C PRO A 332 10.38 10.84 -9.15
N GLU A 333 11.43 10.17 -9.62
CA GLU A 333 12.02 10.44 -10.95
C GLU A 333 11.04 10.22 -12.10
N ASP A 334 10.16 9.20 -12.00
CA ASP A 334 9.17 8.91 -13.03
C ASP A 334 8.09 10.00 -13.06
N LYS A 335 7.68 10.55 -11.89
CA LYS A 335 6.72 11.66 -11.81
C LYS A 335 7.25 12.89 -12.55
N VAL A 336 8.52 13.23 -12.33
CA VAL A 336 9.20 14.32 -13.04
C VAL A 336 9.25 14.04 -14.55
N ASN A 337 9.54 12.81 -14.96
CA ASN A 337 9.61 12.43 -16.37
C ASN A 337 8.25 12.53 -17.07
N VAL A 338 7.16 12.14 -16.42
CA VAL A 338 5.78 12.31 -16.94
C VAL A 338 5.50 13.80 -17.20
N THR A 339 5.80 14.66 -16.22
CA THR A 339 5.60 16.12 -16.35
C THR A 339 6.43 16.70 -17.51
N LYS A 340 7.72 16.34 -17.61
CA LYS A 340 8.60 16.79 -18.69
C LYS A 340 8.11 16.33 -20.07
N TYR A 341 7.65 15.09 -20.18
CA TYR A 341 7.10 14.56 -21.43
C TYR A 341 5.86 15.36 -21.88
N LEU A 342 4.94 15.66 -20.96
CA LEU A 342 3.76 16.48 -21.26
C LEU A 342 4.14 17.90 -21.66
N GLN A 343 5.15 18.50 -21.02
CA GLN A 343 5.69 19.82 -21.41
C GLN A 343 6.28 19.79 -22.83
N ALA A 344 6.98 18.71 -23.20
CA ALA A 344 7.53 18.55 -24.55
C ALA A 344 6.45 18.48 -25.65
N LYS A 345 5.19 18.17 -25.30
CA LYS A 345 4.02 18.29 -26.18
C LYS A 345 3.49 19.71 -26.33
N LYS A 346 4.25 20.71 -25.86
CA LYS A 346 3.91 22.15 -25.89
C LYS A 346 2.67 22.47 -25.04
N LEU A 347 2.37 21.64 -24.04
CA LEU A 347 1.32 21.90 -23.06
C LEU A 347 1.85 22.77 -21.92
N VAL A 348 1.00 23.61 -21.36
CA VAL A 348 1.24 24.23 -20.06
C VAL A 348 0.91 23.18 -18.99
N VAL A 349 1.91 22.76 -18.23
CA VAL A 349 1.77 21.69 -17.24
C VAL A 349 2.05 22.22 -15.84
N GLY A 350 1.02 22.20 -14.99
CA GLY A 350 1.17 22.33 -13.54
C GLY A 350 1.18 20.96 -12.87
N MET A 351 1.97 20.82 -11.81
CA MET A 351 2.00 19.66 -10.92
C MET A 351 1.55 20.08 -9.53
N CYS A 352 0.65 19.30 -8.93
CA CYS A 352 0.16 19.49 -7.57
C CYS A 352 0.46 18.21 -6.79
N GLY A 353 1.24 18.33 -5.73
CA GLY A 353 1.67 17.22 -4.88
C GLY A 353 2.01 17.72 -3.48
N ASP A 354 1.99 16.83 -2.50
CA ASP A 354 2.34 17.16 -1.13
C ASP A 354 3.86 17.06 -0.90
N VAL A 355 4.40 17.97 -0.09
CA VAL A 355 5.83 18.31 -0.01
C VAL A 355 6.67 17.23 0.71
N VAL A 356 6.03 16.22 1.30
CA VAL A 356 6.70 15.26 2.20
C VAL A 356 7.47 14.15 1.46
N SER A 357 7.28 13.94 0.16
CA SER A 357 8.02 12.91 -0.60
C SER A 357 9.10 13.43 -1.55
N GLU A 358 9.29 14.73 -1.72
CA GLU A 358 10.29 15.25 -2.67
C GLU A 358 10.92 16.58 -2.19
N SER A 359 12.23 16.57 -1.95
CA SER A 359 13.08 17.77 -2.08
C SER A 359 14.47 17.34 -2.57
N PRO A 360 15.14 18.09 -3.46
CA PRO A 360 15.37 19.52 -3.30
C PRO A 360 14.88 20.40 -4.47
N GLN A 361 14.46 21.61 -4.10
CA GLN A 361 14.16 22.80 -4.89
C GLN A 361 12.78 22.92 -5.55
N PRO A 362 12.08 24.06 -5.34
CA PRO A 362 10.94 24.44 -6.16
C PRO A 362 11.48 24.86 -7.53
N LEU A 363 11.39 23.98 -8.52
CA LEU A 363 11.53 24.40 -9.91
C LEU A 363 10.34 25.31 -10.22
N HIS A 364 10.63 26.60 -10.44
CA HIS A 364 9.71 27.63 -10.89
C HIS A 364 8.66 27.08 -11.89
N SER A 365 7.46 26.77 -11.39
CA SER A 365 6.27 26.67 -12.23
C SER A 365 5.83 28.10 -12.53
N GLN A 366 6.14 28.59 -13.74
CA GLN A 366 5.56 29.83 -14.24
C GLN A 366 4.06 29.62 -14.47
N LEU A 367 3.25 30.00 -13.48
CA LEU A 367 1.91 30.48 -13.70
C LEU A 367 2.04 31.97 -14.04
N THR A 368 2.21 32.29 -15.32
CA THR A 368 1.89 33.64 -15.82
C THR A 368 0.49 33.57 -16.39
N THR A 369 -0.41 34.32 -15.75
CA THR A 369 -1.79 34.62 -16.15
C THR A 369 -1.90 35.14 -17.57
#